data_AF-A0A0U1NSV9-F1
#
_entry.id   AF-A0A0U1NSV9-F1
#
_cell.length_a   1.000
_cell.length_b   1.000
_cell.length_c   1.000
_cell.angle_alpha   90.00
_cell.angle_beta   90.00
_cell.angle_gamma   90.00
#
_symmetry.space_group_name_H-M   'P 1'
#
loop_
_entity.id
_entity.type
_entity.pdbx_description
1 polymer ?
#
loop_
_entity_poly.entity_id
_entity_poly.type
_entity_poly.pdbx_seq_one_letter_code
_entity_poly.pdbx_strand_id
1 'polypeptide(L)'
;MKIIFELIRIAFILVVFVFFELFLGSFLHFIYSKLVVNIDYGNGYGLMVQAAILILFFVLYKNELQFSGWGWSTWFIGKSRKKLSKKVSKLLIFTSIVLLILPPILSLFFH
;
A
#
# COMPACT_ATOMS: atom_id res chain seq x y z
N MET A 1 4.36 13.73 -27.02
CA MET A 1 4.97 12.43 -26.63
C MET A 1 5.11 12.24 -25.11
N LYS A 2 5.49 13.26 -24.32
CA LYS A 2 5.59 13.14 -22.84
C LYS A 2 4.31 12.62 -22.14
N ILE A 3 3.14 13.08 -22.59
CA ILE A 3 1.82 12.71 -22.02
C ILE A 3 1.53 11.20 -22.13
N ILE A 4 1.82 10.58 -23.29
CA ILE A 4 1.56 9.14 -23.49
C ILE A 4 2.38 8.30 -22.50
N PHE A 5 3.64 8.68 -22.27
CA PHE A 5 4.51 7.97 -21.32
C PHE A 5 4.09 8.19 -19.86
N GLU A 6 3.54 9.35 -19.53
CA GLU A 6 2.95 9.59 -18.20
C GLU A 6 1.69 8.74 -17.97
N LEU A 7 0.84 8.59 -18.99
CA LEU A 7 -0.33 7.71 -18.93
C LEU A 7 0.06 6.23 -18.78
N ILE A 8 1.04 5.76 -19.54
CA ILE A 8 1.57 4.38 -19.42
C ILE A 8 2.12 4.14 -18.01
N ARG A 9 2.82 5.13 -17.44
CA ARG A 9 3.34 5.02 -16.07
C ARG A 9 2.22 4.91 -15.05
N ILE A 10 1.16 5.71 -15.16
CA ILE A 10 -0.01 5.63 -14.28
C ILE A 10 -0.68 4.26 -14.41
N ALA A 11 -0.93 3.79 -15.64
CA ALA A 11 -1.53 2.49 -15.90
C ALA A 11 -0.71 1.35 -15.28
N PHE A 12 0.61 1.37 -15.45
CA PHE A 12 1.51 0.38 -14.83
C PHE A 12 1.42 0.40 -13.30
N ILE A 13 1.41 1.57 -12.67
CA ILE A 13 1.30 1.70 -11.20
C ILE A 13 -0.05 1.14 -10.71
N LEU A 14 -1.14 1.40 -11.43
CA LEU A 14 -2.46 0.88 -11.10
C LEU A 14 -2.48 -0.65 -11.17
N VAL A 15 -1.88 -1.24 -12.21
CA VAL A 15 -1.75 -2.70 -12.33
C VAL A 15 -0.96 -3.27 -11.15
N VAL A 16 0.20 -2.69 -10.82
CA VAL A 16 1.02 -3.14 -9.68
C VAL A 16 0.25 -2.98 -8.36
N PHE A 17 -0.51 -1.90 -8.19
CA PHE A 17 -1.34 -1.69 -7.00
C PHE A 17 -2.40 -2.78 -6.85
N VAL A 18 -3.12 -3.12 -7.93
CA VAL A 18 -4.14 -4.18 -7.91
C VAL A 18 -3.52 -5.53 -7.53
N PHE A 19 -2.38 -5.90 -8.13
CA PHE A 19 -1.70 -7.14 -7.74
C PHE A 19 -1.23 -7.13 -6.28
N PHE A 20 -0.71 -5.99 -5.81
CA PHE A 20 -0.27 -5.83 -4.43
C PHE A 20 -1.44 -5.97 -3.45
N GLU A 21 -2.56 -5.32 -3.73
CA GLU A 21 -3.77 -5.36 -2.92
C GLU A 21 -4.39 -6.76 -2.90
N LEU A 22 -4.54 -7.41 -4.06
CA LEU A 22 -5.03 -8.79 -4.13
C LEU A 22 -4.17 -9.75 -3.31
N PHE A 23 -2.85 -9.64 -3.43
CA PHE A 23 -1.92 -10.51 -2.71
C PHE A 23 -1.95 -10.27 -1.20
N LEU A 24 -1.73 -9.01 -0.77
CA LEU A 24 -1.69 -8.68 0.66
C LEU A 24 -3.07 -8.84 1.31
N GLY A 25 -4.13 -8.44 0.62
CA GLY A 25 -5.51 -8.53 1.09
C GLY A 25 -5.94 -9.97 1.32
N SER A 26 -5.68 -10.86 0.36
CA SER A 26 -5.98 -12.30 0.52
C SER A 26 -5.18 -12.94 1.64
N PHE A 27 -3.88 -12.60 1.74
CA PHE A 27 -3.02 -13.09 2.81
C PHE A 27 -3.50 -12.64 4.20
N LEU A 28 -3.88 -11.37 4.32
CA LEU A 28 -4.41 -10.82 5.56
C LEU A 28 -5.76 -11.46 5.88
N HIS A 29 -6.70 -11.56 4.94
CA HIS A 29 -7.99 -12.24 5.15
C HIS A 29 -7.82 -13.66 5.67
N PHE A 30 -6.85 -14.41 5.13
CA PHE A 30 -6.48 -15.72 5.67
C PHE A 30 -6.04 -15.63 7.14
N ILE A 31 -5.15 -14.71 7.52
CA ILE A 31 -4.70 -14.52 8.91
C ILE A 31 -5.88 -14.17 9.82
N TYR A 32 -6.69 -13.15 9.48
CA TYR A 32 -7.81 -12.71 10.32
C TYR A 32 -8.89 -13.79 10.45
N SER A 33 -9.10 -14.61 9.42
CA SER A 33 -10.02 -15.76 9.50
C SER A 33 -9.60 -16.78 10.58
N LYS A 34 -8.28 -16.97 10.77
CA LYS A 34 -7.74 -17.83 11.85
C LYS A 34 -7.90 -17.21 13.23
N LEU A 35 -8.02 -15.89 13.30
CA LEU A 35 -8.27 -15.13 14.53
C LEU A 35 -9.76 -14.93 14.80
N VAL A 36 -10.66 -15.48 13.96
CA VAL A 36 -12.12 -15.32 14.04
C VAL A 36 -12.54 -13.84 13.95
N VAL A 37 -11.76 -13.03 13.23
CA VAL A 37 -12.06 -11.61 12.98
C VAL A 37 -12.60 -11.47 11.57
N ASN A 38 -13.83 -10.95 11.43
CA ASN A 38 -14.39 -10.62 10.13
C ASN A 38 -13.82 -9.27 9.65
N ILE A 39 -13.18 -9.26 8.49
CA ILE A 39 -12.64 -8.05 7.83
C ILE A 39 -13.25 -7.84 6.43
N ASP A 40 -14.45 -8.36 6.19
CA ASP A 40 -15.14 -8.25 4.91
C ASP A 40 -15.44 -6.79 4.54
N TYR A 41 -15.58 -6.57 3.23
CA TYR A 41 -15.85 -5.26 2.67
C TYR A 41 -17.12 -4.62 3.27
N GLY A 42 -16.98 -3.40 3.77
CA GLY A 42 -18.09 -2.62 4.34
C GLY A 42 -18.15 -2.62 5.86
N ASN A 43 -17.34 -3.44 6.55
CA ASN A 43 -17.19 -3.34 7.99
C ASN A 43 -16.03 -2.37 8.37
N GLY A 44 -16.06 -1.84 9.60
CA GLY A 44 -15.05 -0.87 10.06
C GLY A 44 -13.63 -1.43 10.07
N TYR A 45 -13.48 -2.73 10.34
CA TYR A 45 -12.19 -3.41 10.40
C TYR A 45 -11.54 -3.61 9.02
N GLY A 46 -12.33 -3.93 8.01
CA GLY A 46 -11.90 -4.06 6.62
C GLY A 46 -11.42 -2.73 6.05
N LEU A 47 -12.09 -1.63 6.41
CA LEU A 47 -11.62 -0.27 6.08
C LEU A 47 -10.27 0.05 6.72
N MET A 48 -10.05 -0.35 7.98
CA MET A 48 -8.74 -0.18 8.65
C MET A 48 -7.64 -0.96 7.92
N VAL A 49 -7.92 -2.22 7.56
CA VAL A 49 -6.97 -3.07 6.84
C VAL A 49 -6.66 -2.49 5.44
N GLN A 50 -7.66 -2.06 4.69
CA GLN A 50 -7.47 -1.43 3.37
C GLN A 50 -6.66 -0.15 3.47
N ALA A 51 -6.93 0.71 4.46
CA ALA A 51 -6.16 1.91 4.71
C ALA A 51 -4.68 1.60 5.01
N ALA A 52 -4.42 0.55 5.80
CA ALA A 52 -3.05 0.12 6.08
C ALA A 52 -2.31 -0.36 4.82
N ILE A 53 -2.95 -1.19 3.99
CA ILE A 53 -2.39 -1.67 2.71
C ILE A 53 -2.06 -0.49 1.80
N LEU A 54 -2.97 0.49 1.70
CA LEU A 54 -2.77 1.67 0.88
C LEU A 54 -1.59 2.54 1.37
N ILE A 55 -1.45 2.72 2.68
CA ILE A 55 -0.30 3.44 3.27
C ILE A 55 1.02 2.71 2.96
N LEU A 56 1.06 1.38 3.13
CA LEU A 56 2.23 0.56 2.81
C LEU A 56 2.61 0.67 1.33
N PHE A 57 1.63 0.54 0.44
CA PHE A 57 1.85 0.70 -0.99
C PHE A 57 2.36 2.10 -1.33
N PHE A 58 1.79 3.14 -0.73
CA PHE A 58 2.24 4.52 -0.94
C PHE A 58 3.71 4.72 -0.55
N VAL A 59 4.14 4.18 0.59
CA VAL A 59 5.55 4.26 1.03
C VAL A 59 6.47 3.49 0.06
N LEU A 60 6.09 2.27 -0.32
CA LEU A 60 6.85 1.45 -1.28
C LEU A 60 6.96 2.17 -2.64
N TYR A 61 5.85 2.70 -3.12
CA TYR A 61 5.79 3.47 -4.35
C TYR A 61 6.71 4.68 -4.30
N LYS A 62 6.60 5.50 -3.25
CA LYS A 62 7.36 6.74 -3.09
C LYS A 62 8.86 6.55 -2.88
N ASN A 63 9.32 5.39 -2.43
CA ASN A 63 10.72 5.16 -2.08
C ASN A 63 11.46 4.24 -3.04
N GLU A 64 10.78 3.23 -3.60
CA GLU A 64 11.41 2.18 -4.42
C GLU A 64 10.85 2.18 -5.85
N LEU A 65 9.54 1.91 -6.03
CA LEU A 65 8.95 1.74 -7.37
C LEU A 65 9.00 3.01 -8.23
N GLN A 66 9.01 4.18 -7.60
CA GLN A 66 9.17 5.46 -8.30
C GLN A 66 10.59 5.66 -8.85
N PHE A 67 11.59 4.92 -8.36
CA PHE A 67 13.03 5.05 -8.68
C PHE A 67 13.64 3.83 -9.37
N SER A 68 13.01 2.64 -9.31
CA SER A 68 13.47 1.40 -9.94
C SER A 68 13.19 1.34 -11.46
N GLY A 69 13.41 2.44 -12.17
CA GLY A 69 13.16 2.53 -13.60
C GLY A 69 14.13 1.66 -14.41
N TRP A 70 13.59 0.64 -15.10
CA TRP A 70 14.30 -0.10 -16.16
C TRP A 70 14.59 0.83 -17.35
N GLY A 71 15.68 0.56 -18.10
CA GLY A 71 16.50 1.46 -18.94
C GLY A 71 15.84 2.40 -19.98
N TRP A 72 14.51 2.46 -20.08
CA TRP A 72 13.77 3.48 -20.84
C TRP A 72 13.30 4.65 -19.95
N SER A 73 13.12 4.40 -18.65
CA SER A 73 12.76 5.38 -17.62
C SER A 73 13.86 6.41 -17.35
N THR A 74 15.11 6.11 -17.71
CA THR A 74 16.29 6.99 -17.54
C THR A 74 16.18 8.28 -18.36
N TRP A 75 15.49 8.27 -19.49
CA TRP A 75 15.23 9.48 -20.29
C TRP A 75 14.11 10.38 -19.74
N PHE A 76 13.27 9.86 -18.82
CA PHE A 76 12.14 10.58 -18.20
C PHE A 76 12.40 10.93 -16.72
N ILE A 77 13.67 10.92 -16.28
CA ILE A 77 14.08 11.34 -14.95
C ILE A 77 14.00 12.87 -14.88
N GLY A 78 12.77 13.38 -14.82
CA GLY A 78 12.49 14.75 -14.44
C GLY A 78 13.02 15.03 -13.04
N LYS A 79 13.75 16.15 -12.92
CA LYS A 79 14.45 16.73 -11.77
C LYS A 79 13.68 16.84 -10.42
N SER A 80 12.48 16.27 -10.27
CA SER A 80 11.56 16.54 -9.15
C SER A 80 11.11 15.32 -8.33
N ARG A 81 11.64 14.11 -8.54
CA ARG A 81 11.27 12.95 -7.71
C ARG A 81 12.16 12.88 -6.46
N LYS A 82 11.65 13.33 -5.31
CA LYS A 82 12.29 13.12 -4.00
C LYS A 82 11.66 11.93 -3.27
N LYS A 83 12.51 11.04 -2.74
CA LYS A 83 12.12 10.00 -1.77
C LYS A 83 11.51 10.67 -0.55
N LEU A 84 10.63 9.96 0.16
CA LEU A 84 10.20 10.41 1.47
C LEU A 84 11.41 10.45 2.41
N SER A 85 11.40 11.36 3.37
CA SER A 85 12.43 11.35 4.41
C SER A 85 12.32 10.05 5.20
N LYS A 86 13.47 9.51 5.65
CA LYS A 86 13.50 8.26 6.43
C LYS A 86 12.55 8.30 7.65
N LYS A 87 12.39 9.48 8.27
CA LYS A 87 11.48 9.69 9.40
C LYS A 87 10.02 9.50 8.99
N VAL A 88 9.58 10.15 7.91
CA VAL A 88 8.19 10.05 7.42
C VAL A 88 7.86 8.63 6.96
N SER A 89 8.78 7.97 6.25
CA SER A 89 8.58 6.57 5.84
C SER A 89 8.43 5.64 7.03
N LYS A 90 9.29 5.76 8.05
CA LYS A 90 9.18 4.96 9.28
C LYS A 90 7.86 5.21 10.00
N LEU A 91 7.43 6.47 10.09
CA LEU A 91 6.16 6.83 10.74
C LEU A 91 4.97 6.21 10.00
N LEU A 92 4.91 6.33 8.68
CA LEU A 92 3.83 5.75 7.88
C LEU A 92 3.79 4.22 7.97
N ILE A 93 4.95 3.56 7.91
CA ILE A 93 5.04 2.11 8.11
C ILE A 93 4.55 1.74 9.51
N PHE A 94 4.99 2.45 10.54
CA PHE A 94 4.53 2.22 11.91
C PHE A 94 3.01 2.36 12.03
N THR A 95 2.43 3.44 11.49
CA THR A 95 0.98 3.66 11.49
C THR A 95 0.24 2.53 10.77
N SER A 96 0.77 2.04 9.63
CA SER A 96 0.15 0.93 8.92
C SER A 96 0.19 -0.38 9.72
N ILE A 97 1.28 -0.66 10.43
CA ILE A 97 1.39 -1.83 11.31
C ILE A 97 0.40 -1.73 12.47
N VAL A 98 0.28 -0.56 13.09
CA VAL A 98 -0.71 -0.32 14.16
C VAL A 98 -2.12 -0.55 13.64
N LEU A 99 -2.47 -0.04 12.46
CA LEU A 99 -3.78 -0.26 11.84
C LEU A 99 -4.08 -1.73 11.54
N LEU A 100 -3.08 -2.54 11.19
CA LEU A 100 -3.26 -3.98 11.00
C LEU A 100 -3.47 -4.73 12.32
N ILE A 101 -2.83 -4.29 13.40
CA ILE A 101 -2.94 -4.97 14.70
C ILE A 101 -4.24 -4.58 15.43
N LEU A 102 -4.83 -3.43 15.12
CA LEU A 102 -6.03 -2.93 15.80
C LEU A 102 -7.26 -3.85 15.70
N PRO A 103 -7.68 -4.38 14.53
CA PRO A 103 -8.88 -5.19 14.42
C PRO A 103 -8.97 -6.37 15.41
N PRO A 104 -7.96 -7.23 15.59
CA PRO A 104 -8.03 -8.34 16.54
C PRO A 104 -8.01 -7.88 17.99
N ILE A 105 -7.38 -6.76 18.29
CA ILE A 105 -7.43 -6.18 19.63
C ILE A 105 -8.85 -5.68 19.92
N LEU A 106 -9.43 -4.91 19.00
CA LEU A 106 -10.77 -4.36 19.16
C LEU A 106 -11.84 -5.45 19.20
N SER A 107 -11.71 -6.51 18.41
CA SER A 107 -12.64 -7.64 18.45
C SER A 107 -12.66 -8.38 19.79
N LEU A 108 -11.56 -8.32 20.57
CA LEU A 108 -11.54 -8.89 21.93
C LEU A 108 -12.31 -8.05 22.94
N PHE A 109 -12.40 -6.74 22.75
CA PHE A 109 -13.06 -5.82 23.68
C PHE A 109 -14.52 -5.52 23.33
N PHE A 110 -14.85 -5.49 22.03
CA PHE A 110 -16.16 -5.04 21.52
C PHE A 110 -16.94 -6.20 20.88
N HIS A 111 -17.04 -7.31 21.62
CA HIS A 111 -17.61 -8.56 21.14
C HIS A 111 -19.05 -8.43 20.65
#